data_AF-A0A6B2T3G1-F1
#
_entry.id   AF-A0A6B2T3G1-F1
#
_cell.length_a   1.000
_cell.length_b   1.000
_cell.length_c   1.000
_cell.angle_alpha   90.00
_cell.angle_beta   90.00
_cell.angle_gamma   90.00
#
_symmetry.space_group_name_H-M   'P 1'
#
loop_
_entity.id
_entity.type
_entity.pdbx_description
1 polymer ?
#
loop_
_entity_poly.entity_id
_entity_poly.type
_entity_poly.pdbx_seq_one_letter_code
_entity_poly.pdbx_strand_id
1 'polypeptide(L)' 'MRVVSLVPSLTEAVAVTVPDVLVGATDWCTHPAGLDVTRVGGTKNPDVPRIAALAPDLVVANEEE' A
#
# COMPACT_ATOMS: atom_id res chain seq x y z
N MET A 1 5.25 1.57 -13.13
CA MET A 1 3.93 1.29 -12.56
C MET A 1 3.95 1.67 -11.09
N ARG A 2 2.89 2.29 -10.57
CA ARG A 2 2.78 2.82 -9.21
C ARG A 2 1.64 2.10 -8.50
N VAL A 3 1.93 1.40 -7.42
CA VAL A 3 0.97 0.56 -6.68
C VAL A 3 0.78 1.12 -5.28
N VAL A 4 -0.48 1.24 -4.87
CA VAL A 4 -0.84 1.38 -3.45
C VAL A 4 -1.48 0.07 -3.01
N SER A 5 -1.06 -0.48 -1.87
CA SER A 5 -1.66 -1.68 -1.30
C SER A 5 -2.32 -1.36 0.04
N LEU A 6 -3.59 -1.72 0.16
CA LEU A 6 -4.37 -1.56 1.38
C LEU A 6 -4.38 -2.81 2.26
N VAL A 7 -3.69 -3.87 1.83
CA VAL A 7 -3.77 -5.21 2.43
C VAL A 7 -2.39 -5.61 2.96
N PRO A 8 -2.18 -5.83 4.28
CA PRO A 8 -0.85 -6.09 4.84
C PRO A 8 -0.10 -7.25 4.17
N SER A 9 -0.78 -8.39 3.97
CA SER A 9 -0.18 -9.59 3.37
C SER A 9 0.25 -9.38 1.92
N LEU A 10 -0.59 -8.70 1.12
CA LEU A 10 -0.27 -8.38 -0.28
C LEU A 10 0.78 -7.29 -0.39
N THR A 11 0.81 -6.35 0.56
CA THR A 11 1.86 -5.32 0.64
C THR A 11 3.22 -5.98 0.83
N GLU A 12 3.33 -6.91 1.78
CA GLU A 12 4.57 -7.66 2.01
C GLU A 12 4.97 -8.45 0.76
N ALA A 13 4.04 -9.17 0.13
CA ALA A 13 4.30 -9.93 -1.09
C ALA A 13 4.84 -9.05 -2.24
N VAL A 14 4.26 -7.87 -2.46
CA VAL A 14 4.74 -6.91 -3.47
C VAL A 14 6.12 -6.35 -3.09
N ALA A 15 6.30 -5.96 -1.83
CA ALA A 15 7.55 -5.38 -1.34
C ALA A 15 8.75 -6.34 -1.44
N VAL A 16 8.55 -7.66 -1.32
CA VAL A 16 9.64 -8.64 -1.44
C VAL A 16 9.89 -9.09 -2.89
N THR A 17 8.92 -8.96 -3.79
CA THR A 17 9.04 -9.45 -5.18
C THR A 17 9.36 -8.36 -6.19
N VAL A 18 8.75 -7.18 -6.05
CA VAL A 18 8.87 -6.03 -6.95
C VAL A 18 8.82 -4.71 -6.17
N PRO A 19 9.72 -4.46 -5.21
CA PRO A 19 9.65 -3.32 -4.28
C PRO A 19 9.48 -1.96 -4.96
N ASP A 20 10.12 -1.76 -6.11
CA ASP A 20 10.19 -0.47 -6.81
C ASP A 20 8.82 0.05 -7.32
N VAL A 21 7.78 -0.80 -7.35
CA VAL A 21 6.44 -0.37 -7.79
C VAL A 21 5.58 0.13 -6.63
N LEU A 22 5.89 -0.21 -5.38
CA LEU A 22 5.05 0.10 -4.23
C LEU A 22 5.32 1.54 -3.76
N VAL A 23 4.31 2.40 -3.85
CA VAL A 23 4.43 3.83 -3.50
C VAL A 23 3.63 4.21 -2.26
N GLY A 24 2.71 3.35 -1.82
CA GLY A 24 1.96 3.56 -0.59
C GLY A 24 1.38 2.30 0.02
N ALA A 25 1.25 2.32 1.34
CA ALA A 25 0.73 1.22 2.14
C ALA A 25 0.00 1.75 3.38
N THR A 26 -0.79 0.90 4.03
CA THR A 26 -1.49 1.28 5.27
C THR A 26 -0.54 1.42 6.45
N ASP A 27 -1.04 2.02 7.53
CA ASP A 27 -0.32 2.13 8.80
C ASP A 27 -0.03 0.75 9.44
N TRP A 28 -0.78 -0.28 9.03
CA TRP A 28 -0.64 -1.66 9.52
C TRP A 28 0.40 -2.48 8.76
N CYS A 29 0.88 -1.99 7.62
CA CYS A 29 1.88 -2.68 6.81
C CYS A 29 3.28 -2.47 7.41
N THR A 30 3.64 -3.30 8.38
CA THR A 30 4.92 -3.25 9.10
C THR A 30 6.01 -4.14 8.51
N HIS A 31 5.65 -5.00 7.55
CA HIS A 31 6.54 -5.94 6.89
C HIS A 31 6.69 -5.62 5.39
N PRO A 32 7.88 -5.82 4.80
CA PRO A 32 9.14 -6.14 5.49
C PRO A 32 9.60 -4.99 6.40
N ALA A 33 10.48 -5.31 7.36
CA ALA A 33 11.05 -4.28 8.22
C ALA A 33 11.75 -3.20 7.39
N GLY A 34 11.52 -1.93 7.72
CA GLY A 34 12.06 -0.80 6.97
C GLY A 34 11.28 -0.46 5.70
N LEU A 35 10.05 -0.97 5.53
CA LEU A 35 9.16 -0.56 4.43
C LEU A 35 8.98 0.97 4.40
N ASP A 36 9.61 1.61 3.42
CA ASP A 36 9.65 3.06 3.25
C ASP A 36 8.75 3.50 2.09
N VAL A 37 7.44 3.52 2.35
CA VAL A 37 6.42 3.96 1.40
C VAL A 37 5.44 4.90 2.09
N THR A 38 4.72 5.71 1.30
CA THR A 38 3.78 6.69 1.85
C THR A 38 2.67 5.99 2.62
N ARG A 39 2.40 6.48 3.84
CA ARG A 39 1.33 5.95 4.68
C ARG A 39 -0.01 6.57 4.34
N VAL A 40 -0.99 5.72 4.05
CA VAL A 40 -2.31 6.11 3.53
C VAL A 40 -3.46 5.78 4.48
N GLY A 41 -3.19 5.68 5.78
CA GLY A 41 -4.22 5.40 6.79
C GLY A 41 -4.49 3.90 6.98
N GLY A 42 -5.72 3.55 7.36
CA GLY A 42 -6.13 2.16 7.62
C GLY A 42 -6.70 1.43 6.40
N THR A 43 -6.91 0.12 6.50
CA THR A 43 -7.53 -0.71 5.45
C THR A 43 -8.97 -0.26 5.14
N LYS A 44 -9.77 -0.04 6.19
CA LYS A 44 -11.20 0.34 6.12
C LYS A 44 -11.45 1.83 5.91
N ASN A 45 -10.50 2.66 6.31
CA ASN A 45 -10.59 4.12 6.22
C ASN A 45 -9.30 4.69 5.62
N PRO A 46 -9.00 4.37 4.35
CA PRO A 46 -7.82 4.90 3.69
C PRO A 46 -7.99 6.40 3.40
N ASP A 47 -6.90 7.15 3.42
CA ASP A 47 -6.84 8.55 2.99
C ASP A 47 -6.90 8.61 1.45
N VAL A 48 -8.11 8.57 0.90
CA VAL A 48 -8.36 8.58 -0.55
C VAL A 48 -7.75 9.79 -1.25
N PRO A 49 -7.85 11.04 -0.73
CA PRO A 49 -7.14 12.18 -1.30
C PRO A 49 -5.63 11.98 -1.39
N ARG A 50 -4.99 11.42 -0.35
CA ARG A 50 -3.56 11.11 -0.38
C ARG A 50 -3.23 10.02 -1.39
N ILE A 51 -4.05 8.96 -1.48
CA ILE A 51 -3.88 7.91 -2.50
C ILE A 51 -3.94 8.51 -3.90
N ALA A 52 -4.94 9.37 -4.18
CA ALA A 52 -5.06 10.02 -5.48
C ALA A 52 -3.86 10.94 -5.80
N ALA A 53 -3.33 11.66 -4.81
CA ALA A 53 -2.14 12.49 -4.96
C ALA A 53 -0.87 11.68 -5.28
N LEU A 54 -0.82 10.40 -4.90
CA LEU A 54 0.25 9.48 -5.32
C LEU A 54 0.12 9.05 -6.78
N ALA A 55 -0.97 9.38 -7.49
CA ALA A 55 -1.21 8.96 -8.88
C ALA A 55 -0.87 7.47 -9.13
N PRO A 56 -1.47 6.52 -8.39
CA PRO A 56 -1.23 5.10 -8.61
C PRO A 56 -1.88 4.63 -9.91
N ASP A 57 -1.24 3.66 -10.55
CA ASP A 57 -1.82 2.91 -11.67
C ASP A 57 -2.75 1.79 -11.17
N LEU A 58 -2.54 1.31 -9.94
CA LEU A 58 -3.31 0.23 -9.31
C LEU A 58 -3.43 0.46 -7.79
N VAL A 59 -4.62 0.22 -7.26
CA VAL A 59 -4.88 0.11 -5.81
C VAL A 59 -5.32 -1.32 -5.52
N VAL A 60 -4.58 -2.00 -4.64
CA VAL A 60 -4.90 -3.36 -4.18
C VAL A 60 -5.72 -3.27 -2.90
N ALA A 61 -6.91 -3.86 -2.91
CA ALA A 61 -7.81 -3.94 -1.76
C ALA A 61 -8.43 -5.35 -1.67
N ASN A 62 -8.86 -5.72 -0.47
CA ASN A 62 -9.58 -6.97 -0.20
C ASN A 62 -10.95 -6.62 0.39
N GLU A 63 -12.02 -7.25 -0.10
CA GLU A 63 -13.39 -7.02 0.38
C GLU A 63 -13.59 -7.45 1.83
N GLU A 64 -12.85 -8.46 2.29
CA GLU A 64 -12.95 -8.97 3.66
C GLU A 64 -12.27 -8.06 4.71
N GLU A 65 -11.46 -7.07 4.27
CA GLU A 65 -10.62 -6.24 5.13
C GLU A 65 -11.09 -4.79 5.36
#